data_AF-A0A060TAR7-F1
#
_entry.id   AF-A0A060TAR7-F1
#
_cell.length_a   1.000
_cell.length_b   1.000
_cell.length_c   1.000
_cell.angle_alpha   90.00
_cell.angle_beta   90.00
_cell.angle_gamma   90.00
#
_symmetry.space_group_name_H-M   'P 1'
#
loop_
_entity.id
_entity.type
_entity.pdbx_description
1 polymer ?
#
loop_
_entity_poly.entity_id
_entity_poly.type
_entity_poly.pdbx_seq_one_letter_code
_entity_poly.pdbx_strand_id
1 'polypeptide(L)'
;MPDYNWKQTLQEVTVTIPVPEGTRAKLAKVDIGPKSIKASLITRETPFIDGELFNNVRVDDSTWTIVDQKELVITLEKVNQTEWWPHVITSDPKIDVTKIQPESSNLSDLDPETRAMVEKMMYDQRQKEQGQPTADELKKQQMFEQFKKQHPEMDFSNVEIN
;
A
#
# COMPACT_ATOMS: atom_id res chain seq x y z
N MET A 1 -15.98 21.72 6.22
CA MET A 1 -14.99 20.64 6.00
C MET A 1 -15.19 19.63 7.11
N PRO A 2 -14.99 18.32 6.88
CA PRO A 2 -15.15 17.33 7.94
C PRO A 2 -14.27 17.69 9.14
N ASP A 3 -14.79 17.46 10.36
CA ASP A 3 -14.09 17.73 11.64
C ASP A 3 -12.95 16.72 11.91
N TYR A 4 -12.50 16.02 10.88
CA TYR A 4 -11.56 14.91 10.96
C TYR A 4 -10.67 14.84 9.71
N ASN A 5 -9.48 14.27 9.89
CA ASN A 5 -8.58 13.89 8.81
C ASN A 5 -8.53 12.37 8.70
N TRP A 6 -8.19 11.85 7.53
CA TRP A 6 -8.04 10.41 7.38
C TRP A 6 -6.93 10.06 6.39
N LYS A 7 -6.37 8.87 6.58
CA LYS A 7 -5.38 8.24 5.72
C LYS A 7 -5.81 6.79 5.52
N GLN A 8 -5.26 6.14 4.51
CA GLN A 8 -5.54 4.73 4.26
C GLN A 8 -4.34 4.04 3.64
N THR A 9 -4.29 2.73 3.85
CA THR A 9 -3.53 1.77 3.06
C THR A 9 -4.52 0.89 2.30
N LEU A 10 -4.05 -0.13 1.60
CA LEU A 10 -4.94 -1.17 1.06
C LEU A 10 -5.62 -1.98 2.16
N GLN A 11 -5.03 -2.09 3.35
CA GLN A 11 -5.51 -2.92 4.45
C GLN A 11 -6.46 -2.17 5.38
N GLU A 12 -6.18 -0.90 5.66
CA GLU A 12 -6.90 -0.16 6.70
C GLU A 12 -7.18 1.30 6.34
N VAL A 13 -8.13 1.90 7.05
CA VAL A 13 -8.40 3.34 7.06
C VAL A 13 -8.16 3.86 8.47
N THR A 14 -7.29 4.86 8.61
CA THR A 14 -7.06 5.57 9.88
C THR A 14 -7.74 6.93 9.84
N VAL A 15 -8.68 7.14 10.74
CA VAL A 15 -9.39 8.41 10.96
C VAL A 15 -8.80 9.11 12.19
N THR A 16 -8.49 10.38 12.08
CA THR A 16 -7.91 11.21 13.15
C THR A 16 -8.80 12.42 13.38
N ILE A 17 -9.37 12.50 14.59
CA ILE A 17 -10.29 13.55 15.01
C ILE A 17 -9.61 14.37 16.13
N PRO A 18 -9.36 15.68 15.93
CA PRO A 18 -8.92 16.56 17.01
C PRO A 18 -9.99 16.64 18.10
N VAL A 19 -9.59 16.43 19.36
CA VAL A 19 -10.46 16.55 20.54
C VAL A 19 -9.89 17.58 21.53
N PRO A 20 -10.70 18.15 22.44
CA PRO A 20 -10.20 19.09 23.44
C PRO A 20 -9.06 18.50 24.27
N GLU A 21 -8.05 19.32 24.60
CA GLU A 21 -6.91 18.88 25.39
C GLU A 21 -7.35 18.34 26.77
N GLY A 22 -6.73 17.24 27.20
CA GLY A 22 -7.12 16.53 28.43
C GLY A 22 -8.30 15.57 28.23
N THR A 23 -8.75 15.33 27.00
CA THR A 23 -9.78 14.33 26.72
C THR A 23 -9.29 12.95 27.15
N ARG A 24 -10.10 12.28 27.98
CA ARG A 24 -9.83 10.91 28.46
C ARG A 24 -10.68 9.93 27.67
N ALA A 25 -10.16 8.71 27.46
CA ALA A 25 -10.87 7.64 26.72
C ALA A 25 -12.31 7.41 27.18
N LYS A 26 -12.59 7.49 28.49
CA LYS A 26 -13.94 7.35 29.06
C LYS A 26 -14.97 8.38 28.57
N LEU A 27 -14.51 9.50 28.01
CA LEU A 27 -15.37 10.55 27.45
C LEU A 27 -15.66 10.32 25.97
N ALA A 28 -14.91 9.43 25.30
CA ALA A 28 -15.16 9.07 23.92
C ALA A 28 -16.20 7.96 23.84
N LYS A 29 -17.11 8.10 22.88
CA LYS A 29 -18.06 7.06 22.48
C LYS A 29 -17.82 6.77 21.01
N VAL A 30 -17.33 5.57 20.72
CA VAL A 30 -17.00 5.11 19.38
C VAL A 30 -17.76 3.82 19.11
N ASP A 31 -18.70 3.87 18.18
CA ASP A 31 -19.49 2.73 17.73
C ASP A 31 -19.05 2.41 16.29
N ILE A 32 -18.42 1.25 16.11
CA ILE A 32 -18.00 0.74 14.79
C ILE A 32 -18.93 -0.41 14.43
N GLY A 33 -19.64 -0.26 13.31
CA GLY A 33 -20.44 -1.33 12.71
C GLY A 33 -19.76 -1.89 11.46
N PRO A 34 -20.23 -3.03 10.92
CA PRO A 34 -19.63 -3.66 9.74
C PRO A 34 -19.52 -2.74 8.54
N LYS A 35 -20.42 -1.75 8.42
CA LYS A 35 -20.43 -0.76 7.33
C LYS A 35 -20.88 0.62 7.83
N SER A 36 -20.67 0.92 9.11
CA SER A 36 -21.06 2.19 9.71
C SER A 36 -20.05 2.62 10.77
N ILE A 37 -19.95 3.92 10.99
CA ILE A 37 -19.11 4.50 12.03
C ILE A 37 -19.83 5.65 12.70
N LYS A 38 -19.70 5.72 14.01
CA LYS A 38 -20.12 6.87 14.80
C LYS A 38 -19.10 7.15 15.88
N ALA A 39 -18.58 8.36 15.93
CA ALA A 39 -17.70 8.79 17.02
C ALA A 39 -18.10 10.16 17.56
N SER A 40 -18.22 10.26 18.88
CA SER A 40 -18.54 11.48 19.59
C SER A 40 -17.85 11.54 20.96
N LEU A 41 -17.89 12.71 21.60
CA LEU A 41 -17.64 12.81 23.04
C LEU A 41 -18.98 12.81 23.78
N ILE A 42 -19.01 12.22 24.98
CA ILE A 42 -20.17 12.27 25.88
C ILE A 42 -20.55 13.71 26.23
N THR A 43 -19.56 14.62 26.24
CA THR A 43 -19.75 16.05 26.51
C THR A 43 -20.27 16.85 25.30
N ARG A 44 -20.48 16.21 24.16
CA ARG A 44 -20.87 16.86 22.89
C ARG A 44 -22.13 16.20 22.33
N GLU A 45 -23.09 17.02 21.91
CA GLU A 45 -24.35 16.54 21.33
C GLU A 45 -24.17 16.06 19.89
N THR A 46 -23.40 16.80 19.08
CA THR A 46 -23.14 16.46 17.68
C THR A 46 -21.94 15.51 17.55
N PRO A 47 -22.07 14.35 16.89
CA PRO A 47 -20.93 13.48 16.61
C PRO A 47 -19.90 14.16 15.69
N PHE A 48 -18.64 13.75 15.78
CA PHE A 48 -17.59 14.21 14.86
C PHE A 48 -17.71 13.52 13.49
N ILE A 49 -18.15 12.26 13.52
CA ILE A 49 -18.40 11.42 12.35
C ILE A 49 -19.59 10.52 12.68
N ASP A 50 -20.55 10.44 11.77
CA ASP A 50 -21.75 9.59 11.87
C ASP A 50 -22.23 9.30 10.45
N GLY A 51 -22.10 8.06 10.00
CA GLY A 51 -22.48 7.70 8.65
C GLY A 51 -22.20 6.25 8.25
N GLU A 52 -22.63 5.91 7.04
CA GLU A 52 -22.33 4.65 6.37
C GLU A 52 -20.92 4.70 5.79
N LEU A 53 -20.11 3.68 6.06
CA LEU A 53 -18.77 3.52 5.51
C LEU A 53 -18.83 3.21 4.01
N PHE A 54 -17.77 3.54 3.29
CA PHE A 54 -17.67 3.20 1.86
C PHE A 54 -17.82 1.69 1.60
N ASN A 55 -17.14 0.86 2.40
CA ASN A 55 -17.22 -0.60 2.29
C ASN A 55 -17.11 -1.26 3.68
N ASN A 56 -17.21 -2.59 3.73
CA ASN A 56 -17.23 -3.33 4.98
C ASN A 56 -15.87 -3.35 5.69
N VAL A 57 -15.92 -3.31 7.01
CA VAL A 57 -14.76 -3.41 7.92
C VAL A 57 -14.89 -4.62 8.84
N ARG A 58 -13.76 -5.17 9.26
CA ARG A 58 -13.69 -6.19 10.30
C ARG A 58 -13.79 -5.48 11.65
N VAL A 59 -14.98 -5.45 12.23
CA VAL A 59 -15.26 -4.72 13.47
C VAL A 59 -14.35 -5.18 14.61
N ASP A 60 -14.15 -6.49 14.74
CA ASP A 60 -13.33 -7.09 15.82
C ASP A 60 -11.84 -6.76 15.69
N ASP A 61 -11.37 -6.47 14.46
CA ASP A 61 -9.98 -6.08 14.18
C ASP A 61 -9.80 -4.55 14.15
N SER A 62 -10.90 -3.79 14.18
CA SER A 62 -10.89 -2.33 14.18
C SER A 62 -10.73 -1.80 15.60
N THR A 63 -9.93 -0.75 15.76
CA THR A 63 -9.59 -0.21 17.08
C THR A 63 -9.76 1.30 17.13
N TRP A 64 -9.83 1.85 18.33
CA TRP A 64 -9.74 3.30 18.55
C TRP A 64 -8.92 3.60 19.80
N THR A 65 -8.29 4.76 19.80
CA THR A 65 -7.47 5.22 20.92
C THR A 65 -7.48 6.74 21.03
N ILE A 66 -7.25 7.26 22.24
CA ILE A 66 -6.99 8.67 22.46
C ILE A 66 -5.48 8.87 22.57
N VAL A 67 -4.89 9.60 21.63
CA VAL A 67 -3.46 9.94 21.59
C VAL A 67 -3.24 11.31 22.23
N ASP A 68 -2.23 11.39 23.11
CA ASP A 68 -1.82 12.61 23.82
C ASP A 68 -2.95 13.40 24.51
N GLN A 69 -4.10 12.76 24.77
CA GLN A 69 -5.30 13.41 25.30
C GLN A 69 -5.83 14.56 24.41
N LYS A 70 -5.49 14.57 23.13
CA LYS A 70 -5.83 15.64 22.18
C LYS A 70 -6.34 15.13 20.83
N GLU A 71 -6.17 13.85 20.53
CA GLU A 71 -6.59 13.25 19.26
C GLU A 71 -7.31 11.92 19.50
N LEU A 72 -8.47 11.73 18.88
CA LEU A 72 -9.13 10.44 18.76
C LEU A 72 -8.72 9.81 17.42
N VAL A 73 -8.03 8.68 17.49
CA VAL A 73 -7.58 7.91 16.34
C VAL A 73 -8.42 6.64 16.26
N ILE A 74 -9.04 6.41 15.10
CA ILE A 74 -9.87 5.22 14.82
C ILE A 74 -9.23 4.50 13.64
N THR A 75 -8.87 3.25 13.81
CA THR A 75 -8.29 2.38 12.78
C THR A 75 -9.33 1.34 12.37
N LEU A 76 -9.71 1.38 11.10
CA LEU A 76 -10.72 0.52 10.50
C LEU A 76 -10.05 -0.51 9.59
N GLU A 77 -10.10 -1.79 9.97
CA GLU A 77 -9.56 -2.88 9.18
C GLU A 77 -10.53 -3.23 8.04
N LYS A 78 -10.10 -3.11 6.78
CA LYS A 78 -10.97 -3.36 5.63
C LYS A 78 -11.21 -4.87 5.47
N VAL A 79 -12.44 -5.25 5.15
CA VAL A 79 -12.71 -6.62 4.68
C VAL A 79 -12.12 -6.81 3.28
N ASN A 80 -12.28 -5.81 2.40
CA ASN A 80 -11.69 -5.79 1.07
C ASN A 80 -10.32 -5.10 1.09
N GLN A 81 -9.25 -5.90 1.11
CA GLN A 81 -7.88 -5.42 1.18
C GLN A 81 -7.25 -5.11 -0.20
N THR A 82 -8.06 -4.99 -1.26
CA THR A 82 -7.59 -4.64 -2.61
C THR A 82 -8.18 -3.33 -3.13
N GLU A 83 -8.90 -2.58 -2.30
CA GLU A 83 -9.68 -1.42 -2.73
C GLU A 83 -9.31 -0.14 -1.96
N TRP A 84 -9.02 0.90 -2.74
CA TRP A 84 -8.85 2.26 -2.25
C TRP A 84 -10.20 2.92 -2.05
N TRP A 85 -10.43 3.46 -0.85
CA TRP A 85 -11.67 4.12 -0.52
C TRP A 85 -11.65 5.56 -1.03
N PRO A 86 -12.63 6.02 -1.80
CA PRO A 86 -12.72 7.42 -2.21
C PRO A 86 -13.16 8.34 -1.07
N HIS A 87 -13.70 7.82 0.03
CA HIS A 87 -14.10 8.57 1.22
C HIS A 87 -14.26 7.59 2.38
N VAL A 88 -14.27 8.10 3.62
CA VAL A 88 -14.56 7.27 4.80
C VAL A 88 -16.06 6.96 4.86
N ILE A 89 -16.89 8.01 4.86
CA ILE A 89 -18.36 7.90 4.84
C ILE A 89 -18.94 8.33 3.49
N THR A 90 -20.03 7.68 3.08
CA THR A 90 -20.61 7.83 1.73
C THR A 90 -21.17 9.23 1.44
N SER A 91 -21.48 9.99 2.48
CA SER A 91 -21.94 11.38 2.40
C SER A 91 -20.81 12.38 2.14
N ASP A 92 -19.55 11.99 2.34
CA ASP A 92 -18.42 12.91 2.27
C ASP A 92 -17.88 13.08 0.84
N PRO A 93 -17.19 14.21 0.57
CA PRO A 93 -16.54 14.43 -0.72
C PRO A 93 -15.55 13.31 -1.05
N LYS A 94 -15.59 12.87 -2.31
CA LYS A 94 -14.70 11.83 -2.83
C LYS A 94 -13.31 12.38 -3.13
N ILE A 95 -12.27 11.63 -2.80
CA ILE A 95 -10.92 11.82 -3.32
C ILE A 95 -10.71 11.00 -4.59
N ASP A 96 -9.82 11.48 -5.46
CA ASP A 96 -9.41 10.76 -6.66
C ASP A 96 -8.38 9.68 -6.30
N VAL A 97 -8.85 8.46 -6.09
CA VAL A 97 -8.03 7.31 -5.67
C VAL A 97 -7.07 6.83 -6.76
N THR A 98 -7.27 7.23 -8.02
CA THR A 98 -6.39 6.81 -9.14
C THR A 98 -4.98 7.38 -9.04
N LYS A 99 -4.82 8.45 -8.25
CA LYS A 99 -3.54 9.13 -8.01
C LYS A 99 -2.79 8.58 -6.79
N ILE A 100 -3.39 7.65 -6.05
CA ILE A 100 -2.73 7.02 -4.91
C ILE A 100 -1.66 6.09 -5.46
N GLN A 101 -0.40 6.43 -5.19
CA GLN A 101 0.70 5.51 -5.48
C GLN A 101 0.58 4.34 -4.49
N PRO A 102 0.42 3.09 -4.95
CA PRO A 102 0.51 1.96 -4.05
C PRO A 102 1.86 2.04 -3.35
N GLU A 103 1.88 1.78 -2.03
CA GLU A 103 3.14 1.63 -1.33
C GLU A 103 3.96 0.60 -2.13
N SER A 104 5.04 1.07 -2.74
CA SER A 104 5.92 0.22 -3.53
C SER A 104 6.33 -0.89 -2.58
N SER A 105 5.94 -2.14 -2.86
CA SER A 105 6.40 -3.30 -2.12
C SER A 105 7.91 -3.15 -2.00
N ASN A 106 8.40 -2.79 -0.81
CA ASN A 106 9.83 -2.61 -0.64
C ASN A 106 10.41 -4.00 -0.84
N LEU A 107 11.34 -4.12 -1.78
CA LEU A 107 12.05 -5.37 -2.07
C LEU A 107 12.67 -6.00 -0.80
N SER A 108 12.81 -5.23 0.29
CA SER A 108 13.24 -5.67 1.61
C SER A 108 12.31 -6.65 2.31
N ASP A 109 11.01 -6.63 1.99
CA ASP A 109 10.00 -7.44 2.70
C ASP A 109 9.75 -8.79 2.01
N LEU A 110 10.38 -8.99 0.85
CA LEU A 110 10.38 -10.26 0.13
C LEU A 110 11.52 -11.15 0.64
N ASP A 111 11.25 -12.46 0.72
CA ASP A 111 12.31 -13.43 0.97
C ASP A 111 13.41 -13.34 -0.11
N PRO A 112 14.65 -13.76 0.19
CA PRO A 112 15.80 -13.54 -0.71
C PRO A 112 15.62 -14.10 -2.12
N GLU A 113 14.86 -15.19 -2.27
CA GLU A 113 14.61 -15.85 -3.55
C GLU A 113 13.61 -15.05 -4.39
N THR A 114 12.48 -14.65 -3.79
CA THR A 114 11.46 -13.83 -4.45
C THR A 114 12.01 -12.44 -4.80
N ARG A 115 12.83 -11.84 -3.92
CA ARG A 115 13.50 -10.56 -4.18
C ARG A 115 14.41 -10.62 -5.40
N ALA A 116 15.25 -11.65 -5.50
CA ALA A 116 16.17 -11.82 -6.62
C ALA A 116 15.40 -11.99 -7.96
N MET A 117 14.26 -12.69 -7.91
CA MET A 117 13.40 -12.85 -9.08
C MET A 117 12.76 -11.53 -9.52
N VAL A 118 12.25 -10.72 -8.58
CA VAL A 118 11.64 -9.40 -8.89
C VAL A 118 12.71 -8.41 -9.37
N GLU A 119 13.89 -8.38 -8.75
CA GLU A 119 15.02 -7.55 -9.20
C GLU A 119 15.44 -7.92 -10.64
N LYS A 120 15.54 -9.22 -10.95
CA LYS A 120 15.81 -9.69 -12.31
C LYS A 120 14.73 -9.25 -13.30
N MET A 121 13.46 -9.40 -12.93
CA MET A 121 12.33 -9.03 -13.80
C MET A 121 12.31 -7.51 -14.07
N MET A 122 12.57 -6.68 -13.05
CA MET A 122 12.66 -5.23 -13.19
C MET A 122 13.87 -4.78 -14.01
N TYR A 123 14.98 -5.51 -13.95
CA TYR A 123 16.16 -5.27 -14.79
C TYR A 123 15.86 -5.62 -16.25
N ASP A 124 15.29 -6.79 -16.51
CA ASP A 124 14.97 -7.26 -17.86
C ASP A 124 13.91 -6.39 -18.54
N GLN A 125 12.92 -5.90 -17.80
CA GLN A 125 11.90 -4.99 -18.32
C GLN A 125 12.54 -3.65 -18.77
N ARG A 126 13.42 -3.08 -17.95
CA ARG A 126 14.15 -1.84 -18.30
C ARG A 126 15.07 -2.01 -19.49
N GLN A 127 15.76 -3.15 -19.58
CA GLN A 127 16.65 -3.41 -20.71
C GLN A 127 15.87 -3.59 -22.02
N LYS A 128 14.75 -4.33 -21.99
CA LYS A 128 13.87 -4.47 -23.15
C LYS A 128 13.31 -3.14 -23.65
N GLU A 129 12.88 -2.25 -22.75
CA GLU A 129 12.42 -0.91 -23.11
C GLU A 129 13.52 -0.05 -23.74
N GLN A 130 14.78 -0.27 -23.36
CA GLN A 130 15.95 0.41 -23.91
C GLN A 130 16.57 -0.31 -25.12
N GLY A 131 15.97 -1.40 -25.60
CA GLY A 131 16.52 -2.23 -26.69
C GLY A 131 17.86 -2.90 -26.33
N GLN A 132 18.18 -3.02 -25.05
CA GLN A 132 19.39 -3.64 -24.52
C GLN A 132 19.13 -5.13 -24.17
N PRO A 133 20.18 -5.98 -24.20
CA PRO A 133 20.06 -7.39 -23.87
C PRO A 133 19.67 -7.62 -22.40
N THR A 134 18.78 -8.59 -22.19
CA THR A 134 18.35 -9.08 -20.87
C THR A 134 19.50 -9.74 -20.10
N ALA A 135 19.31 -9.98 -18.80
CA ALA A 135 20.32 -10.63 -17.96
C ALA A 135 20.74 -12.02 -18.49
N ASP A 136 19.80 -12.79 -19.03
CA ASP A 136 20.10 -14.12 -19.57
C ASP A 136 20.85 -14.05 -20.91
N GLU A 137 20.53 -13.07 -21.75
CA GLU A 137 21.23 -12.83 -23.03
C GLU A 137 22.66 -12.35 -22.78
N LEU A 138 22.85 -11.44 -21.82
CA LEU A 138 24.18 -10.97 -21.43
C LEU A 138 25.04 -12.13 -20.90
N LYS A 139 24.45 -13.00 -20.08
CA LYS A 139 25.15 -14.18 -19.52
C LYS A 139 25.52 -15.19 -20.61
N LYS A 140 24.63 -15.42 -21.58
CA LYS A 140 24.93 -16.23 -22.77
C LYS A 140 26.07 -15.62 -23.61
N GLN A 141 26.04 -14.31 -23.84
CA GLN A 141 27.10 -13.61 -24.57
C GLN A 141 28.46 -13.74 -23.85
N GLN A 142 28.50 -13.55 -22.53
CA GLN A 142 29.72 -13.70 -21.74
C GLN A 142 30.27 -15.13 -21.76
N MET A 143 29.41 -16.15 -21.63
CA MET A 143 29.82 -17.56 -21.73
C MET A 143 30.38 -17.85 -23.12
N PHE A 144 29.72 -17.35 -24.17
CA PHE A 144 30.17 -17.52 -25.54
C PHE A 144 31.52 -16.82 -25.82
N GLU A 145 31.72 -15.62 -25.27
CA GLU A 145 33.01 -14.92 -25.36
C GLU A 145 34.14 -15.65 -24.62
N GLN A 146 33.86 -16.17 -23.41
CA GLN A 146 34.83 -16.99 -22.68
C GLN A 146 35.18 -18.26 -23.44
N PHE A 147 34.18 -18.91 -24.04
CA PHE A 147 34.37 -20.09 -24.88
C PHE A 147 35.25 -19.80 -26.10
N LYS A 148 35.01 -18.69 -26.80
CA LYS A 148 35.86 -18.22 -27.92
C LYS A 148 37.30 -17.96 -27.49
N LYS A 149 37.51 -17.35 -26.32
CA LYS A 149 38.85 -17.08 -25.78
C LYS A 149 39.62 -18.34 -25.40
N GLN A 150 38.92 -19.36 -24.89
CA GLN A 150 39.53 -20.64 -24.50
C GLN A 150 39.77 -21.56 -25.70
N HIS A 151 39.05 -21.35 -26.80
CA HIS A 151 39.18 -22.12 -28.03
C HIS A 151 39.42 -21.22 -29.25
N PRO A 152 40.57 -20.53 -29.31
CA PRO A 152 40.90 -19.60 -30.40
C PRO A 152 41.07 -20.28 -31.76
N GLU A 153 41.18 -21.61 -31.80
CA GLU A 153 41.32 -22.40 -33.03
C GLU A 153 39.98 -22.77 -33.69
N MET A 154 38.86 -22.54 -32.99
CA MET A 154 37.52 -22.72 -33.58
C MET A 154 37.08 -21.44 -34.31
N ASP A 155 36.71 -21.57 -35.58
CA ASP A 155 36.16 -20.48 -36.39
C ASP A 155 34.64 -20.37 -36.18
N PHE A 156 34.21 -19.24 -35.63
CA PHE A 156 32.81 -18.94 -35.34
C PHE A 156 32.19 -17.93 -36.32
N SER A 157 32.85 -17.68 -37.47
CA SER A 157 32.38 -16.72 -38.48
C SER A 157 31.05 -17.10 -39.15
N ASN A 158 30.67 -18.39 -39.12
CA ASN A 158 29.43 -18.93 -39.72
C ASN A 158 28.35 -19.35 -38.68
N VAL A 159 28.45 -18.93 -37.42
CA VAL A 159 27.45 -19.29 -36.40
C VAL A 159 26.35 -18.23 -36.35
N GLU A 160 25.15 -18.58 -36.81
CA GLU A 160 23.94 -17.80 -36.58
C GLU A 160 23.47 -18.01 -35.13
N ILE A 161 23.49 -16.93 -34.35
CA ILE A 161 22.93 -16.91 -33.00
C ILE A 161 21.46 -16.50 -33.14
N ASN A 162 20.56 -17.48 -33.14
CA ASN A 162 19.11 -17.25 -33.02
C ASN A 162 18.69 -17.17 -31.55
#